data_AF-A0A7J4FJL2-F1
#
_entry.id   AF-A0A7J4FJL2-F1
#
_cell.length_a   1.000
_cell.length_b   1.000
_cell.length_c   1.000
_cell.angle_alpha   90.00
_cell.angle_beta   90.00
_cell.angle_gamma   90.00
#
_symmetry.space_group_name_H-M   'P 1'
#
loop_
_entity.id
_entity.type
_entity.pdbx_description
1 polymer ?
#
loop_
_entity_poly.entity_id
_entity_poly.type
_entity_poly.pdbx_seq_one_letter_code
_entity_poly.pdbx_strand_id
1 'polypeptide(L)'
;MINLDSLVVNIVINIIVTSPFLWISGRALVGKEKARFSDAVLTVMLGTIIGALFGIFFHGFMASIVQLILWLALIKHFFDCGWLQALAISLLAVVIFAVVA
;
A
#
# COMPACT_ATOMS: atom_id res chain seq x y z
N MET A 1 21.37 11.39 -14.19
CA MET A 1 21.01 12.37 -13.15
C MET A 1 19.62 12.00 -12.66
N ILE A 2 19.46 11.75 -11.36
CA ILE A 2 18.13 11.49 -10.79
C ILE A 2 17.40 12.84 -10.73
N ASN A 3 16.37 13.02 -11.55
CA ASN A 3 15.53 14.22 -11.48
C ASN A 3 14.65 14.09 -10.23
N LEU A 4 14.97 14.86 -9.19
CA LEU A 4 14.20 14.89 -7.95
C LEU A 4 12.73 15.23 -8.22
N ASP A 5 12.47 16.09 -9.21
CA ASP A 5 11.12 16.41 -9.69
C ASP A 5 10.36 15.17 -10.19
N SER A 6 11.02 14.28 -10.95
CA SER A 6 10.35 13.07 -11.45
C SER A 6 10.06 12.07 -10.33
N LEU A 7 10.90 12.03 -9.30
CA LEU A 7 10.73 11.15 -8.13
C LEU A 7 9.52 11.58 -7.30
N VAL A 8 9.42 12.88 -7.01
CA VAL A 8 8.28 13.46 -6.28
C VAL A 8 6.98 13.24 -7.05
N VAL A 9 6.97 13.51 -8.36
CA VAL A 9 5.81 13.29 -9.22
C VAL A 9 5.39 11.82 -9.20
N ASN A 10 6.33 10.88 -9.25
CA ASN A 10 6.01 9.45 -9.25
C ASN A 10 5.36 9.01 -7.92
N ILE A 11 5.87 9.49 -6.79
CA ILE A 11 5.29 9.22 -5.47
C ILE A 11 3.87 9.77 -5.39
N VAL A 12 3.64 11.01 -5.85
CA VAL A 12 2.31 11.64 -5.85
C VAL A 12 1.33 10.87 -6.73
N ILE A 13 1.74 10.46 -7.94
CA ILE A 13 0.91 9.64 -8.83
C ILE A 13 0.57 8.31 -8.16
N ASN A 14 1.55 7.65 -7.54
CA ASN A 14 1.34 6.37 -6.86
C ASN A 14 0.30 6.50 -5.73
N ILE A 15 0.39 7.56 -4.92
CA ILE A 15 -0.59 7.84 -3.87
C ILE A 15 -1.98 8.06 -4.47
N ILE A 16 -2.11 8.90 -5.51
CA ILE A 16 -3.41 9.21 -6.13
C ILE A 16 -4.05 7.96 -6.75
N VAL A 17 -3.25 7.11 -7.38
CA VAL A 17 -3.74 5.89 -8.04
C VAL A 17 -4.04 4.81 -7.01
N THR A 18 -3.11 4.46 -6.13
CA THR A 18 -3.24 3.28 -5.26
C THR A 18 -4.13 3.52 -4.04
N SER A 19 -4.17 4.74 -3.48
CA SER A 19 -4.96 5.03 -2.28
C SER A 19 -6.47 4.79 -2.43
N PRO A 20 -7.17 5.19 -3.53
CA PRO A 20 -8.59 4.89 -3.66
C PRO A 20 -8.88 3.40 -3.73
N PHE A 21 -8.05 2.60 -4.42
CA PHE A 21 -8.24 1.15 -4.48
C PHE A 21 -8.08 0.50 -3.11
N LEU A 22 -7.02 0.87 -2.37
CA LEU A 22 -6.80 0.35 -1.03
C LEU A 22 -7.91 0.79 -0.06
N TRP A 23 -8.37 2.03 -0.18
CA TRP A 23 -9.45 2.58 0.62
C TRP A 23 -10.79 1.86 0.37
N ILE A 24 -11.15 1.63 -0.89
CA ILE A 24 -12.38 0.91 -1.27
C ILE A 24 -12.33 -0.51 -0.70
N SER A 25 -11.20 -1.21 -0.87
CA SER A 25 -11.01 -2.56 -0.33
C SER A 25 -11.11 -2.61 1.20
N GLY A 26 -10.45 -1.67 1.88
CA GLY A 26 -10.53 -1.58 3.34
C GLY A 26 -11.95 -1.29 3.80
N ARG A 27 -12.64 -0.33 3.18
CA ARG A 27 -14.05 -0.05 3.51
C ARG A 27 -14.96 -1.25 3.29
N ALA A 28 -14.73 -2.02 2.23
CA ALA A 28 -15.52 -3.20 1.91
C ALA A 28 -15.34 -4.33 2.95
N LEU A 29 -14.14 -4.48 3.53
CA LEU A 29 -13.81 -5.62 4.39
C LEU A 29 -13.82 -5.33 5.90
N VAL A 30 -13.44 -4.12 6.33
CA VAL A 30 -13.33 -3.76 7.75
C VAL A 30 -14.25 -2.61 8.18
N GLY A 31 -14.94 -1.99 7.23
CA GLY A 31 -15.94 -0.95 7.48
C GLY A 31 -15.37 0.48 7.53
N LYS A 32 -16.28 1.47 7.53
CA LYS A 32 -15.92 2.90 7.43
C LYS A 32 -15.17 3.45 8.63
N GLU A 33 -15.40 2.92 9.82
CA GLU A 33 -14.79 3.42 11.06
C GLU A 33 -13.29 3.11 11.10
N LYS A 34 -12.91 1.95 10.54
CA LYS A 34 -11.54 1.43 10.52
C LYS A 34 -10.76 1.82 9.26
N ALA A 35 -11.43 1.97 8.11
CA ALA A 35 -10.80 2.30 6.83
C ALA A 35 -11.12 3.73 6.40
N ARG A 36 -10.39 4.72 6.92
CA ARG A 36 -10.52 6.12 6.45
C ARG A 36 -9.64 6.34 5.23
N PHE A 37 -9.99 7.36 4.45
CA PHE A 37 -9.19 7.69 3.26
C PHE A 37 -7.78 8.16 3.65
N SER A 38 -7.66 8.91 4.75
CA SER A 38 -6.37 9.30 5.32
C SER A 38 -5.51 8.09 5.66
N ASP A 39 -6.08 7.03 6.22
CA ASP A 39 -5.35 5.81 6.58
C ASP A 39 -4.80 5.08 5.33
N ALA A 40 -5.59 5.06 4.25
CA ALA A 40 -5.16 4.51 2.96
C ALA A 40 -4.04 5.35 2.33
N VAL A 41 -4.16 6.69 2.35
CA VAL A 41 -3.13 7.60 1.85
C VAL A 41 -1.83 7.44 2.64
N LEU A 42 -1.89 7.39 3.97
CA LEU A 42 -0.72 7.19 4.84
C LEU A 42 -0.08 5.82 4.61
N THR A 43 -0.89 4.78 4.44
CA THR A 43 -0.41 3.43 4.14
C THR A 43 0.35 3.40 2.82
N VAL A 44 -0.20 3.98 1.75
CA VAL A 44 0.49 4.03 0.45
C VAL A 44 1.73 4.90 0.55
N MET A 45 1.66 6.09 1.14
CA MET A 45 2.82 6.98 1.31
C MET A 45 3.98 6.28 2.04
N LEU A 46 3.71 5.71 3.22
CA LEU A 46 4.74 5.01 3.99
C LEU A 46 5.19 3.74 3.29
N GLY A 47 4.29 3.00 2.65
CA GLY A 47 4.61 1.80 1.90
C GLY A 47 5.53 2.08 0.71
N THR A 48 5.31 3.19 -0.01
CA THR A 48 6.19 3.64 -1.11
C THR A 48 7.56 4.06 -0.58
N ILE A 49 7.62 4.83 0.52
CA ILE A 49 8.90 5.28 1.10
C ILE A 49 9.69 4.09 1.64
N ILE A 50 9.06 3.24 2.46
CA ILE A 50 9.69 2.05 3.04
C ILE A 50 10.09 1.09 1.93
N GLY A 51 9.22 0.87 0.94
CA GLY A 51 9.51 -0.01 -0.18
C GLY A 51 10.68 0.47 -1.05
N ALA A 52 10.78 1.77 -1.30
CA ALA A 52 11.91 2.36 -2.01
C ALA A 52 13.22 2.17 -1.22
N LEU A 53 13.21 2.43 0.08
CA LEU A 53 14.39 2.23 0.94
C LEU A 53 14.78 0.75 1.01
N PHE A 54 13.81 -0.15 1.18
CA PHE A 54 14.04 -1.58 1.29
C PHE A 54 14.56 -2.17 -0.03
N GLY A 55 14.03 -1.71 -1.16
CA GLY A 55 14.45 -2.13 -2.50
C GLY A 55 15.86 -1.70 -2.91
N ILE A 56 16.47 -0.72 -2.23
CA ILE A 56 17.87 -0.33 -2.45
C ILE A 56 18.85 -1.27 -1.72
N PHE A 57 18.45 -1.78 -0.55
CA PHE A 57 19.33 -2.58 0.31
C PHE A 57 19.13 -4.10 0.16
N PHE A 58 17.93 -4.54 -0.21
CA PHE A 58 17.55 -5.94 -0.22
C PHE A 58 17.07 -6.39 -1.61
N HIS A 59 17.73 -7.41 -2.14
CA HIS A 59 17.37 -8.04 -3.42
C HIS A 59 17.17 -9.54 -3.26
N GLY A 60 16.29 -10.11 -4.09
CA GLY A 60 16.01 -11.55 -4.13
C GLY A 60 14.67 -11.96 -3.51
N PHE A 61 14.40 -13.26 -3.52
CA PHE A 61 13.12 -13.83 -3.10
C PHE A 61 12.79 -13.53 -1.64
N MET A 62 13.77 -13.63 -0.74
CA MET A 62 13.57 -13.31 0.68
C MET A 62 13.20 -11.84 0.91
N ALA A 63 13.75 -10.91 0.12
CA ALA A 63 13.40 -9.50 0.19
C ALA A 63 11.92 -9.26 -0.15
N SER A 64 11.39 -9.99 -1.15
CA SER A 64 9.98 -9.87 -1.53
C SER A 64 9.02 -10.37 -0.44
N ILE A 65 9.39 -11.41 0.31
CA ILE A 65 8.60 -11.89 1.45
C ILE A 65 8.57 -10.83 2.55
N VAL A 66 9.73 -10.27 2.91
CA VAL A 66 9.80 -9.24 3.96
C VAL A 66 9.03 -7.98 3.54
N GLN A 67 9.17 -7.56 2.28
CA GLN A 67 8.43 -6.43 1.71
C GLN A 67 6.91 -6.67 1.75
N LEU A 68 6.45 -7.88 1.44
CA LEU A 68 5.04 -8.24 1.54
C LEU A 68 4.54 -8.19 2.99
N ILE A 69 5.33 -8.70 3.94
CA ILE A 69 5.01 -8.67 5.37
C ILE A 69 4.96 -7.22 5.87
N LEU A 70 5.90 -6.37 5.46
CA LEU A 70 5.90 -4.94 5.79
C LEU A 70 4.65 -4.25 5.24
N TRP A 71 4.29 -4.50 3.99
CA TRP A 71 3.08 -3.94 3.38
C TRP A 71 1.81 -4.35 4.15
N LEU A 72 1.69 -5.62 4.50
CA LEU A 72 0.58 -6.13 5.31
C LEU A 72 0.57 -5.54 6.72
N ALA A 73 1.75 -5.35 7.32
CA ALA A 73 1.89 -4.74 8.64
C ALA A 73 1.43 -3.27 8.64
N LEU A 74 1.74 -2.51 7.58
CA LEU A 74 1.23 -1.16 7.42
C LEU A 74 -0.30 -1.15 7.31
N ILE A 75 -0.88 -1.97 6.43
CA ILE A 75 -2.35 -2.06 6.30
C ILE A 75 -2.96 -2.41 7.66
N LYS A 76 -2.42 -3.43 8.33
CA LYS A 76 -2.89 -3.86 9.65
C LYS A 76 -2.87 -2.73 10.67
N HIS A 77 -1.79 -1.94 10.70
CA HIS A 77 -1.63 -0.85 11.66
C HIS A 77 -2.53 0.34 11.37
N PHE A 78 -2.65 0.75 10.11
CA PHE A 78 -3.45 1.92 9.72
C PHE A 78 -4.95 1.61 9.65
N PHE A 79 -5.35 0.39 9.33
CA PHE A 79 -6.75 -0.01 9.18
C PHE A 79 -7.29 -0.75 10.42
N ASP A 80 -6.53 -0.79 11.54
CA ASP A 80 -6.90 -1.45 12.80
C ASP A 80 -7.58 -2.84 12.62
N CYS A 81 -6.96 -3.68 11.78
CA CYS A 81 -7.52 -4.95 11.34
C CYS A 81 -6.63 -6.16 11.71
N GLY A 82 -7.15 -7.38 11.52
CA GLY A 82 -6.37 -8.61 11.68
C GLY A 82 -5.42 -8.87 10.49
N TRP A 83 -4.45 -9.78 10.67
CA TRP A 83 -3.53 -10.19 9.60
C TRP A 83 -4.25 -10.78 8.38
N LEU A 84 -5.26 -11.63 8.60
CA LEU A 84 -6.05 -12.23 7.53
C LEU A 84 -6.84 -11.17 6.75
N GLN A 85 -7.37 -10.17 7.46
CA GLN A 85 -8.09 -9.05 6.85
C GLN A 85 -7.15 -8.16 6.05
N ALA A 86 -5.95 -7.85 6.56
CA ALA A 86 -4.95 -7.08 5.82
C ALA A 86 -4.59 -7.76 4.49
N LEU A 87 -4.45 -9.09 4.49
CA LEU A 87 -4.20 -9.88 3.28
C LEU A 87 -5.41 -9.85 2.33
N ALA A 88 -6.63 -10.00 2.85
CA ALA A 88 -7.83 -9.88 2.04
C ALA A 88 -7.96 -8.47 1.41
N ILE A 89 -7.63 -7.41 2.16
CA ILE A 89 -7.66 -6.02 1.68
C ILE A 89 -6.63 -5.81 0.57
N SER A 90 -5.39 -6.26 0.76
CA SER A 90 -4.35 -6.10 -0.27
C SER A 90 -4.70 -6.87 -1.54
N LEU A 91 -5.21 -8.10 -1.40
CA LEU A 91 -5.63 -8.91 -2.54
C LEU A 91 -6.82 -8.29 -3.27
N LEU A 92 -7.83 -7.82 -2.53
CA LEU A 92 -9.00 -7.16 -3.11
C LEU A 92 -8.60 -5.87 -3.83
N ALA A 93 -7.66 -5.10 -3.29
CA ALA A 93 -7.16 -3.88 -3.94
C ALA A 93 -6.50 -4.19 -5.29
N VAL A 94 -5.72 -5.29 -5.38
CA VAL A 94 -5.13 -5.75 -6.64
C VAL A 94 -6.22 -6.18 -7.62
N VAL A 95 -7.25 -6.89 -7.18
CA VAL A 95 -8.37 -7.30 -8.02
C VAL A 95 -9.13 -6.09 -8.58
N ILE A 96 -9.45 -5.10 -7.74
CA ILE A 96 -10.14 -3.88 -8.19
C ILE A 96 -9.26 -3.11 -9.18
N PHE A 97 -7.96 -2.99 -8.90
CA PHE A 97 -7.02 -2.35 -9.82
C PHE A 97 -6.98 -3.06 -11.18
N ALA A 98 -6.88 -4.39 -11.20
CA ALA A 98 -6.82 -5.19 -12.42
C ALA A 98 -8.11 -5.13 -13.27
N VAL A 99 -9.25 -4.83 -12.66
CA VAL A 99 -10.53 -4.66 -13.38
C VAL A 99 -10.65 -3.26 -14.01
N VAL A 100 -9.99 -2.26 -13.44
CA VAL A 100 -10.07 -0.85 -13.88
C VAL A 100 -8.96 -0.48 -14.86
N ALA A 101 -7.77 -1.08 -14.72
CA ALA A 101 -6.58 -0.82 -15.53
C ALA A 101 -6.70 -1.34 -16.97
#